data_AF-A0A1A8T5F2-F1
#
_entry.id   AF-A0A1A8T5F2-F1
#
_cell.length_a   1.000
_cell.length_b   1.000
_cell.length_c   1.000
_cell.angle_alpha   90.00
_cell.angle_beta   90.00
_cell.angle_gamma   90.00
#
_symmetry.space_group_name_H-M   'P 1'
#
loop_
_entity.id
_entity.type
_entity.pdbx_description
1 polymer ?
#
loop_
_entity_poly.entity_id
_entity_poly.type
_entity_poly.pdbx_seq_one_letter_code
_entity_poly.pdbx_strand_id
1 'polypeptide(L)' 'MTKFDTRVEELIAKHPHLSKDEAIKIVTEKNERKKQKRNARSNKASN' A
#
# COMPACT_ATOMS: atom_id res chain seq x y z
N MET A 1 -5.30 -1.27 -16.33
CA MET A 1 -5.38 -0.91 -14.91
C MET A 1 -4.17 -1.47 -14.19
N THR A 2 -3.44 -0.68 -13.39
CA THR A 2 -2.32 -1.23 -12.63
C THR A 2 -2.81 -2.01 -11.41
N LYS A 3 -1.95 -2.86 -10.83
CA LYS A 3 -2.24 -3.53 -9.55
C LYS A 3 -2.46 -2.53 -8.40
N PHE A 4 -1.95 -1.31 -8.52
CA PHE A 4 -2.20 -0.24 -7.57
C PHE A 4 -3.62 0.30 -7.73
N ASP A 5 -4.00 0.69 -8.96
CA ASP A 5 -5.33 1.23 -9.27
C ASP A 5 -6.44 0.24 -8.88
N THR A 6 -6.26 -1.04 -9.23
CA THR A 6 -7.21 -2.10 -8.86
C THR A 6 -7.44 -2.15 -7.35
N ARG A 7 -6.38 -1.95 -6.56
CA ARG A 7 -6.43 -2.03 -5.10
C ARG A 7 -7.02 -0.78 -4.45
N VAL A 8 -6.87 0.37 -5.11
CA VAL A 8 -7.54 1.62 -4.75
C VAL A 8 -9.04 1.49 -5.03
N GLU A 9 -9.41 0.99 -6.21
CA GLU A 9 -10.81 0.79 -6.60
C GLU A 9 -11.52 -0.24 -5.72
N GLU A 10 -10.89 -1.38 -5.42
CA GLU A 10 -11.41 -2.35 -4.45
C GLU A 10 -11.60 -1.75 -3.05
N LEU A 11 -10.72 -0.83 -2.64
CA LEU A 11 -10.80 -0.18 -1.33
C LEU A 11 -11.98 0.81 -1.30
N ILE A 12 -12.15 1.60 -2.35
CA ILE A 12 -13.30 2.51 -2.50
C ILE A 12 -14.61 1.73 -2.59
N ALA A 13 -14.63 0.61 -3.33
CA ALA A 13 -15.81 -0.25 -3.45
C ALA A 13 -16.26 -0.83 -2.10
N LYS A 14 -15.31 -1.17 -1.21
CA LYS A 14 -15.59 -1.66 0.15
C LYS A 14 -15.91 -0.55 1.14
N HIS A 15 -15.38 0.65 0.89
CA HIS A 15 -15.51 1.81 1.74
C HIS A 15 -15.96 3.01 0.90
N PRO A 16 -17.24 3.06 0.52
CA PRO A 16 -17.76 4.12 -0.36
C PRO A 16 -17.72 5.52 0.27
N HIS A 17 -17.40 5.63 1.57
CA HIS A 17 -17.16 6.88 2.27
C HIS A 17 -15.72 7.40 2.16
N LEU A 18 -14.76 6.56 1.73
CA LEU A 18 -13.39 6.99 1.48
C LEU A 18 -13.31 7.68 0.13
N SER A 19 -12.68 8.85 0.10
CA SER A 19 -12.32 9.49 -1.15
C SER A 19 -11.21 8.72 -1.86
N LYS A 20 -11.08 8.95 -3.18
CA LYS A 20 -10.02 8.32 -3.99
C LYS A 20 -8.63 8.69 -3.48
N ASP A 21 -8.45 9.93 -3.03
CA ASP A 21 -7.17 10.43 -2.50
C ASP A 21 -6.80 9.76 -1.18
N GLU A 22 -7.78 9.57 -0.29
CA GLU A 22 -7.56 8.82 0.96
C GLU A 22 -7.22 7.36 0.68
N ALA A 23 -7.93 6.72 -0.26
CA ALA A 23 -7.64 5.36 -0.66
C ALA A 23 -6.22 5.22 -1.24
N ILE A 24 -5.79 6.17 -2.08
CA ILE A 24 -4.42 6.25 -2.61
C ILE A 24 -3.40 6.40 -1.48
N LYS A 25 -3.66 7.28 -0.50
CA LYS A 25 -2.76 7.50 0.65
C LYS A 25 -2.59 6.23 1.47
N ILE A 26 -3.69 5.54 1.79
CA ILE A 26 -3.69 4.29 2.55
C ILE A 26 -2.89 3.19 1.83
N VAL A 27 -3.09 3.02 0.52
CA VAL A 27 -2.38 1.98 -0.26
C VAL A 27 -0.89 2.32 -0.37
N THR A 28 -0.55 3.59 -0.56
CA THR A 28 0.84 4.07 -0.63
C THR A 28 1.58 3.84 0.68
N GLU A 29 1.01 4.28 1.80
CA GLU A 29 1.60 4.11 3.14
C GLU A 29 1.79 2.62 3.49
N LYS A 30 0.81 1.78 3.12
CA LYS A 30 0.91 0.32 3.29
C LYS A 30 2.06 -0.27 2.47
N ASN A 31 2.33 0.23 1.27
CA ASN A 31 3.42 -0.23 0.43
C ASN A 31 4.78 0.23 0.96
N GLU A 32 4.88 1.46 1.46
CA GLU A 32 6.09 1.99 2.09
C GLU A 32 6.45 1.22 3.35
N ARG A 33 5.49 0.97 4.25
CA ARG A 33 5.70 0.14 5.44
C ARG A 33 6.19 -1.27 5.07
N LYS A 34 5.66 -1.87 4.01
CA LYS A 34 6.12 -3.16 3.51
C LYS A 34 7.54 -3.08 2.93
N LYS A 35 7.89 -1.99 2.23
CA LYS A 35 9.24 -1.75 1.71
C LYS A 35 10.24 -1.62 2.86
N GLN A 36 9.95 -0.79 3.87
CA GLN A 36 10.76 -0.65 5.07
C GLN A 36 10.98 -2.00 5.78
N LYS A 37 9.91 -2.80 5.96
CA LYS A 37 10.03 -4.14 6.56
C LYS A 37 10.88 -5.10 5.74
N ARG A 38 10.84 -5.02 4.40
CA ARG A 38 11.71 -5.83 3.53
C ARG A 38 13.17 -5.40 3.66
N ASN A 39 13.45 -4.10 3.65
CA ASN A 39 14.80 -3.58 3.81
C ASN A 39 15.40 -3.93 5.18
N ALA A 40 14.60 -3.82 6.25
CA ALA A 40 15.03 -4.23 7.59
C ALA A 40 15.36 -5.74 7.67
N ARG A 41 14.67 -6.58 6.90
CA ARG A 41 14.97 -8.02 6.81
C ARG A 41 16.21 -8.30 5.96
N SER A 42 16.40 -7.62 4.83
CA SER A 42 17.60 -7.83 4.01
C SER A 42 18.87 -7.41 4.75
N ASN A 43 18.80 -6.31 5.52
CA ASN A 43 19.93 -5.85 6.34
C ASN A 43 20.28 -6.80 7.48
N LYS A 44 19.33 -7.63 7.95
CA LYS A 44 19.57 -8.64 9.00
C LYS A 44 20.12 -9.95 8.46
N ALA A 45 19.98 -10.21 7.15
CA ALA A 45 20.52 -11.41 6.50
C ALA A 45 21.96 -11.24 6.00
N SER A 46 22.50 -10.02 6.02
CA SER A 46 23.82 -9.67 5.50
C SER A 46 24.86 -9.37 6.61
N ASN A 47 24.63 -9.82 7.84
CA ASN A 47 25.52 -9.57 8.98
C ASN A 47 25.70 -10.82 9.84
#